data_AF-A0A812NQP1-F1
#
_entry.id   AF-A0A812NQP1-F1
#
_cell.length_a   1.000
_cell.length_b   1.000
_cell.length_c   1.000
_cell.angle_alpha   90.00
_cell.angle_beta   90.00
_cell.angle_gamma   90.00
#
_symmetry.space_group_name_H-M   'P 1'
#
loop_
_entity.id
_entity.type
_entity.pdbx_description
1 polymer ?
#
loop_
_entity_poly.entity_id
_entity_poly.type
_entity_poly.pdbx_seq_one_letter_code
_entity_poly.pdbx_strand_id
1 'polypeptide(L)'
;MSVDSAGPSSWLEVMLAKQFPQLWQAKFCLRPLATSFGCCRRQVLTLTVAQIPGSFEDENPSSITQTAYAEDPLFRLHCLRKGRVLQQVARQTLAEVFPSVPLTEPPRGLCANGSRRGNHTAEFDFRHGDRRVECKGTSMAFCSAHHRWFADWSGIKFKQAIFDDLFLVLHSPGWVDVVRHDGAAAVAEAGVRTAFVGQSVRVYAARGCSDAREARQVILRKLLTSSHACEQLATRRSDSGYIAEVVSQELGRESCRLSTKWYTGIPFAGCSPSSRGLRLQKLAFAIDQLCHPGCRFHTEVDSLEIVGALRQQRRGAHRGSADWWRGNVRVEFKSSSLSWDVHRRRWRAHFARVKFPSQVRPCTASFDELLLGLYTPLGLYLVQHAGVAGQSRAGRGTDTLGHSVMVYGPTDEKCPEAALVVVLAKLQQSGCKLLVFVKW
;
A
#
# COMPACT_ATOMS: atom_id res chain seq x y z
N MET A 1 12.18 -5.55 59.90
CA MET A 1 11.06 -4.60 59.72
C MET A 1 11.67 -3.20 59.75
N SER A 2 11.88 -2.60 58.59
CA SER A 2 12.27 -1.19 58.47
C SER A 2 11.29 -0.55 57.52
N VAL A 3 10.62 0.47 58.04
CA VAL A 3 9.66 1.31 57.35
C VAL A 3 10.47 2.38 56.63
N ASP A 4 10.56 2.30 55.30
CA ASP A 4 11.11 3.39 54.51
C ASP A 4 9.98 4.22 53.90
N SER A 5 10.07 5.50 54.26
CA SER A 5 9.17 6.61 54.00
C SER A 5 8.94 6.89 52.52
N ALA A 6 7.68 6.94 52.11
CA ALA A 6 7.26 7.59 50.86
C ALA A 6 7.41 9.11 51.00
N GLY A 7 8.29 9.70 50.18
CA GLY A 7 8.38 11.15 49.99
C GLY A 7 7.15 11.70 49.23
N PRO A 8 6.93 13.03 49.26
CA PRO A 8 5.68 13.62 48.82
C PRO A 8 5.49 13.48 47.31
N SER A 9 4.36 12.90 46.92
CA SER A 9 3.84 12.89 45.56
C SER A 9 3.80 14.33 45.04
N SER A 10 4.41 14.56 43.87
CA SER A 10 4.52 15.91 43.33
C SER A 10 3.10 16.44 43.06
N TRP A 11 2.86 17.72 43.29
CA TRP A 11 1.56 18.36 43.02
C TRP A 11 1.05 18.11 41.59
N LEU A 12 1.97 17.87 40.65
CA LEU A 12 1.73 17.42 39.27
C LEU A 12 1.14 16.00 39.17
N GLU A 13 1.57 15.06 40.01
CA GLU A 13 1.00 13.69 40.05
C GLU A 13 -0.44 13.70 40.55
N VAL A 14 -0.73 14.55 41.55
CA VAL A 14 -2.09 14.73 42.09
C VAL A 14 -3.01 15.41 41.08
N MET A 15 -2.49 16.33 40.27
CA MET A 15 -3.27 17.01 39.22
C MET A 15 -3.58 16.10 38.03
N LEU A 16 -2.63 15.25 37.62
CA LEU A 16 -2.79 14.32 36.50
C LEU A 16 -3.68 13.11 36.84
N ALA A 17 -3.62 12.61 38.09
CA ALA A 17 -4.55 11.60 38.59
C ALA A 17 -6.02 12.08 38.57
N LYS A 18 -6.25 13.38 38.73
CA LYS A 18 -7.59 13.99 38.63
C LYS A 18 -8.07 14.18 37.19
N GLN A 19 -7.15 14.43 36.24
CA GLN A 19 -7.51 14.78 34.86
C GLN A 19 -7.63 13.55 33.92
N PHE A 20 -6.93 12.46 34.22
CA PHE A 20 -6.94 11.23 33.39
C PHE A 20 -6.92 9.93 34.22
N PRO A 21 -7.96 9.65 35.02
CA PRO A 21 -7.97 8.51 35.95
C PRO A 21 -7.84 7.14 35.25
N GLN A 22 -8.20 7.04 33.97
CA GLN A 22 -8.14 5.79 33.20
C GLN A 22 -6.77 5.51 32.57
N LEU A 23 -5.93 6.53 32.39
CA LEU A 23 -4.56 6.35 31.89
C LEU A 23 -3.59 5.86 32.97
N TRP A 24 -3.98 5.89 34.25
CA TRP A 24 -3.10 5.41 35.33
C TRP A 24 -3.13 3.89 35.48
N GLN A 25 -4.21 3.23 35.04
CA GLN A 25 -4.33 1.76 35.07
C GLN A 25 -3.52 1.07 33.97
N ALA A 26 -3.21 1.76 32.87
CA ALA A 26 -2.28 1.28 31.85
C ALA A 26 -0.95 2.03 32.00
N LYS A 27 0.14 1.33 32.34
CA LYS A 27 1.48 1.93 32.55
C LYS A 27 1.96 2.65 31.28
N PHE A 28 1.66 3.94 31.10
CA PHE A 28 2.18 4.77 30.01
C PHE A 28 3.40 5.57 30.50
N CYS A 29 4.45 5.65 29.68
CA CYS A 29 5.61 6.51 29.97
C CYS A 29 5.57 7.76 29.09
N LEU A 30 5.27 8.91 29.68
CA LEU A 30 5.59 10.20 29.07
C LEU A 30 7.09 10.44 29.20
N ARG A 31 7.86 10.12 28.15
CA ARG A 31 9.29 10.47 28.10
C ARG A 31 9.48 11.72 27.25
N PRO A 32 10.24 12.73 27.71
CA PRO A 32 10.81 13.71 26.81
C PRO A 32 11.65 12.95 25.77
N LEU A 33 11.35 13.13 24.49
CA LEU A 33 12.33 12.83 23.46
C LEU A 33 13.48 13.82 23.67
N ALA A 34 14.58 13.33 24.25
CA ALA A 34 15.85 14.06 24.31
C ALA A 34 16.36 14.21 22.87
N THR A 35 15.78 15.17 22.16
CA THR A 35 16.34 15.72 20.95
C THR A 35 17.07 16.98 21.38
N SER A 36 18.30 17.15 20.90
CA SER A 36 19.18 18.30 21.16
C SER A 36 18.66 19.56 20.48
N PHE A 37 17.41 19.95 20.75
CA PHE A 37 16.78 21.14 20.19
C PHE A 37 16.16 21.97 21.32
N GLY A 38 16.46 23.26 21.31
CA GLY A 38 16.23 24.18 22.41
C GLY A 38 14.79 24.26 22.92
N CYS A 39 14.68 24.42 24.24
CA CYS A 39 13.66 25.12 25.03
C CYS A 39 12.16 25.09 24.62
N CYS A 40 11.68 24.03 23.98
CA CYS A 40 10.23 23.78 23.86
C CYS A 40 9.92 22.34 24.27
N ARG A 41 9.59 22.13 25.55
CA ARG A 41 9.13 20.83 26.09
C ARG A 41 7.75 20.47 25.53
N ARG A 42 7.66 20.08 24.26
CA ARG A 42 6.45 19.46 23.70
C ARG A 42 6.49 17.96 24.03
N GLN A 43 5.52 17.51 24.82
CA GLN A 43 5.36 16.10 25.18
C GLN A 43 4.87 15.32 23.95
N VAL A 44 5.60 14.27 23.58
CA VAL A 44 5.19 13.31 22.55
C VAL A 44 4.73 12.04 23.27
N LEU A 45 3.53 11.57 22.98
CA LEU A 45 3.06 10.31 23.54
C LEU A 45 3.89 9.17 22.91
N THR A 46 4.60 8.42 23.75
CA THR A 46 5.34 7.24 23.32
C THR A 46 4.57 6.01 23.75
N LEU A 47 4.17 5.19 22.78
CA LEU A 47 3.48 3.93 22.99
C LEU A 47 4.40 2.80 22.51
N THR A 48 4.31 1.64 23.14
CA THR A 48 4.71 0.38 22.53
C THR A 48 3.49 -0.19 21.81
N VAL A 49 3.75 -1.01 20.80
CA VAL A 49 2.72 -1.79 20.13
C VAL A 49 1.76 -2.47 21.11
N ALA A 50 2.29 -3.12 22.16
CA ALA A 50 1.50 -3.86 23.15
C ALA A 50 0.53 -2.99 23.97
N GLN A 51 0.75 -1.67 24.02
CA GLN A 51 -0.11 -0.73 24.73
C GLN A 51 -1.32 -0.27 23.89
N ILE A 52 -1.42 -0.71 22.63
CA ILE A 52 -2.50 -0.31 21.74
C ILE A 52 -3.48 -1.48 21.62
N PRO A 53 -4.74 -1.33 22.09
CA PRO A 53 -5.76 -2.38 22.00
C PRO A 53 -5.98 -2.84 20.56
N GLY A 54 -6.06 -4.15 20.32
CA GLY A 54 -6.32 -4.73 18.99
C GLY A 54 -5.22 -4.50 17.95
N SER A 55 -4.00 -4.12 18.37
CA SER A 55 -2.91 -3.72 17.45
C SER A 55 -2.28 -4.87 16.67
N PHE A 56 -2.33 -6.10 17.21
CA PHE A 56 -1.75 -7.30 16.59
C PHE A 56 -2.59 -8.57 16.74
N GLU A 57 -3.67 -8.55 17.52
CA GLU A 57 -4.59 -9.68 17.52
C GLU A 57 -5.30 -9.70 16.16
N ASP A 58 -5.06 -10.77 15.39
CA ASP A 58 -5.74 -11.11 14.16
C ASP A 58 -7.22 -11.45 14.49
N GLU A 59 -7.98 -10.53 15.08
CA GLU A 59 -9.45 -10.62 15.20
C GLU A 59 -10.16 -10.36 13.87
N ASN A 60 -9.47 -10.57 12.75
CA ASN A 60 -10.15 -10.89 11.52
C ASN A 60 -9.95 -12.38 11.32
N PRO A 61 -11.02 -13.22 11.29
CA PRO A 61 -10.87 -14.58 10.79
C PRO A 61 -10.12 -14.48 9.47
N SER A 62 -9.00 -15.21 9.36
CA SER A 62 -8.14 -15.18 8.18
C SER A 62 -9.04 -15.17 6.95
N SER A 63 -8.93 -14.13 6.12
CA SER A 63 -9.84 -13.99 4.98
C SER A 63 -9.78 -15.27 4.16
N ILE A 64 -10.87 -15.68 3.51
CA ILE A 64 -10.89 -16.90 2.66
C ILE A 64 -9.68 -16.93 1.70
N THR A 65 -9.26 -15.76 1.22
CA THR A 65 -8.00 -15.62 0.47
C THR A 65 -6.78 -16.03 1.28
N GLN A 66 -6.54 -15.44 2.46
CA GLN A 66 -5.40 -15.78 3.31
C GLN A 66 -5.38 -17.25 3.71
N THR A 67 -6.52 -17.83 4.08
CA THR A 67 -6.61 -19.25 4.44
C THR A 67 -6.21 -20.13 3.26
N ALA A 68 -6.73 -19.83 2.06
CA ALA A 68 -6.42 -20.62 0.87
C ALA A 68 -4.93 -20.57 0.49
N TYR A 69 -4.25 -19.45 0.78
CA TYR A 69 -2.83 -19.25 0.45
C TYR A 69 -1.87 -19.45 1.63
N ALA A 70 -2.31 -20.01 2.76
CA ALA A 70 -1.53 -20.03 4.01
C ALA A 70 -0.08 -20.52 3.85
N GLU A 71 0.10 -21.57 3.04
CA GLU A 71 1.37 -22.25 2.75
C GLU A 71 1.97 -21.89 1.39
N ASP A 72 1.38 -20.93 0.66
CA ASP A 72 1.85 -20.60 -0.68
C ASP A 72 3.07 -19.64 -0.63
N PRO A 73 4.21 -20.02 -1.23
CA PRO A 73 5.46 -19.25 -1.15
C PRO A 73 5.37 -17.88 -1.82
N LEU A 74 4.50 -17.72 -2.82
CA LEU A 74 4.33 -16.47 -3.52
C LEU A 74 3.39 -15.53 -2.77
N PHE A 75 2.47 -16.04 -1.96
CA PHE A 75 1.43 -15.21 -1.34
C PHE A 75 1.99 -14.08 -0.49
N ARG A 76 3.00 -14.37 0.33
CA ARG A 76 3.64 -13.44 1.26
C ARG A 76 4.61 -12.46 0.58
N LEU A 77 4.87 -12.61 -0.72
CA LEU A 77 5.75 -11.70 -1.42
C LEU A 77 5.09 -10.33 -1.62
N HIS A 78 5.88 -9.28 -1.42
CA HIS A 78 5.50 -7.92 -1.78
C HIS A 78 5.04 -7.85 -3.24
N CYS A 79 3.99 -7.08 -3.55
CA CYS A 79 3.34 -7.09 -4.87
C CYS A 79 4.30 -6.84 -6.05
N LEU A 80 5.26 -5.91 -5.90
CA LEU A 80 6.27 -5.66 -6.93
C LEU A 80 7.26 -6.82 -7.12
N ARG A 81 7.53 -7.58 -6.06
CA ARG A 81 8.39 -8.77 -6.12
C ARG A 81 7.64 -9.90 -6.79
N LYS A 82 6.40 -10.14 -6.35
CA LYS A 82 5.48 -11.09 -6.97
C LYS A 82 5.33 -10.82 -8.47
N GLY A 83 5.11 -9.57 -8.87
CA GLY A 83 5.04 -9.19 -10.29
C GLY A 83 6.27 -9.60 -11.09
N ARG A 84 7.48 -9.35 -10.58
CA ARG A 84 8.74 -9.78 -11.21
C ARG A 84 8.90 -11.28 -11.28
N VAL A 85 8.57 -12.00 -10.20
CA VAL A 85 8.59 -13.48 -10.19
C VAL A 85 7.64 -14.02 -11.26
N LEU A 86 6.40 -13.54 -11.30
CA LEU A 86 5.41 -13.97 -12.30
C LEU A 86 5.83 -13.63 -13.73
N GLN A 87 6.47 -12.48 -13.95
CA GLN A 87 7.05 -12.12 -15.25
C GLN A 87 8.18 -13.08 -15.65
N GLN A 88 9.06 -13.48 -14.72
CA GLN A 88 10.10 -14.48 -15.01
C GLN A 88 9.52 -15.86 -15.34
N VAL A 89 8.46 -16.27 -14.64
CA VAL A 89 7.73 -17.51 -14.95
C VAL A 89 7.15 -17.47 -16.37
N ALA A 90 6.57 -16.34 -16.80
CA ALA A 90 6.09 -16.18 -18.17
C ALA A 90 7.23 -16.27 -19.20
N ARG A 91 8.36 -15.61 -18.93
CA ARG A 91 9.54 -15.67 -19.80
C ARG A 91 10.10 -17.08 -19.94
N GLN A 92 10.25 -17.82 -18.85
CA GLN A 92 10.70 -19.21 -18.92
C GLN A 92 9.69 -20.09 -19.68
N THR A 93 8.39 -19.88 -19.45
CA THR A 93 7.36 -20.60 -20.19
C THR A 93 7.49 -20.36 -21.69
N LEU A 94 7.72 -19.12 -22.12
CA LEU A 94 7.94 -18.80 -23.53
C LEU A 94 9.22 -19.42 -24.07
N ALA A 95 10.32 -19.40 -23.32
CA ALA A 95 11.57 -20.04 -23.72
C ALA A 95 11.45 -21.56 -23.87
N GLU A 96 10.58 -22.21 -23.07
CA GLU A 96 10.32 -23.64 -23.17
C GLU A 96 9.39 -23.99 -24.34
N VAL A 97 8.32 -23.21 -24.53
CA VAL A 97 7.33 -23.47 -25.60
C VAL A 97 7.88 -23.07 -26.98
N PHE A 98 8.70 -22.02 -27.05
CA PHE A 98 9.26 -21.46 -28.28
C PHE A 98 10.79 -21.30 -28.18
N PRO A 99 11.57 -22.39 -28.07
CA PRO A 99 13.00 -22.33 -27.76
C PRO A 99 13.85 -21.65 -28.85
N SER A 100 13.36 -21.59 -30.08
CA SER A 100 14.03 -20.92 -31.20
C SER A 100 13.79 -19.41 -31.25
N VAL A 101 12.86 -18.88 -30.45
CA VAL A 101 12.48 -17.46 -30.47
C VAL A 101 13.19 -16.73 -29.32
N PRO A 102 14.06 -15.75 -29.61
CA PRO A 102 14.85 -15.10 -28.58
C PRO A 102 13.98 -14.21 -27.68
N LEU A 103 14.26 -14.25 -26.37
CA LEU A 103 13.70 -13.31 -25.40
C LEU A 103 14.70 -12.21 -25.11
N THR A 104 14.35 -10.96 -25.44
CA THR A 104 15.26 -9.81 -25.26
C THR A 104 14.61 -8.72 -24.41
N GLU A 105 15.45 -7.91 -23.76
CA GLU A 105 14.99 -6.77 -22.97
C GLU A 105 14.39 -5.68 -23.87
N PRO A 106 13.41 -4.91 -23.37
CA PRO A 106 12.85 -3.81 -24.13
C PRO A 106 13.91 -2.71 -24.35
N PRO A 107 13.84 -1.94 -25.45
CA PRO A 107 14.68 -0.78 -25.65
C PRO A 107 14.52 0.18 -24.47
N ARG A 108 15.64 0.65 -23.91
CA ARG A 108 15.59 1.61 -22.81
C ARG A 108 15.11 2.96 -23.33
N GLY A 109 14.06 3.52 -22.74
CA GLY A 109 13.61 4.86 -23.07
C GLY A 109 14.71 5.90 -22.82
N LEU A 110 14.75 6.95 -23.63
CA LEU A 110 15.61 8.11 -23.42
C LEU A 110 14.83 9.21 -22.68
N CYS A 111 15.47 9.88 -21.73
CA CYS A 111 14.97 11.14 -21.20
C CYS A 111 15.05 12.23 -22.27
N ALA A 112 14.26 13.30 -22.11
CA ALA A 112 14.33 14.49 -22.96
C ALA A 112 15.73 15.15 -22.97
N ASN A 113 16.58 14.86 -21.97
CA ASN A 113 17.97 15.32 -21.89
C ASN A 113 18.99 14.26 -22.38
N GLY A 114 18.55 13.23 -23.13
CA GLY A 114 19.42 12.17 -23.66
C GLY A 114 19.89 11.12 -22.64
N SER A 115 19.60 11.28 -21.34
CA SER A 115 19.97 10.28 -20.33
C SER A 115 19.11 9.01 -20.42
N ARG A 116 19.70 7.84 -20.13
CA ARG A 116 19.03 6.54 -20.21
C ARG A 116 18.00 6.40 -19.06
N ARG A 117 16.75 6.04 -19.37
CA ARG A 117 15.74 5.67 -18.36
C ARG A 117 15.86 4.20 -17.96
N GLY A 118 15.34 3.88 -16.77
CA GLY A 118 15.29 2.48 -16.29
C GLY A 118 14.25 1.65 -17.03
N ASN A 119 14.40 0.32 -17.06
CA ASN A 119 13.52 -0.60 -17.81
C ASN A 119 12.02 -0.45 -17.45
N HIS A 120 11.69 0.01 -16.24
CA HIS A 120 10.31 0.27 -15.80
C HIS A 120 9.60 1.41 -16.57
N THR A 121 10.32 2.16 -17.41
CA THR A 121 9.73 3.18 -18.29
C THR A 121 9.59 2.71 -19.73
N ALA A 122 9.97 1.47 -20.04
CA ALA A 122 9.66 0.88 -21.34
C ALA A 122 8.15 0.76 -21.50
N GLU A 123 7.67 0.84 -22.73
CA GLU A 123 6.23 0.77 -23.02
C GLU A 123 5.67 -0.65 -22.94
N PHE A 124 6.55 -1.65 -22.91
CA PHE A 124 6.27 -3.07 -22.81
C PHE A 124 7.37 -3.76 -21.98
N ASP A 125 7.12 -4.98 -21.51
CA ASP A 125 7.95 -5.65 -20.51
C ASP A 125 9.16 -6.39 -21.10
N PHE A 126 9.04 -7.00 -22.28
CA PHE A 126 10.13 -7.67 -23.01
C PHE A 126 9.78 -7.93 -24.49
N ARG A 127 10.72 -8.43 -25.29
CA ARG A 127 10.44 -8.91 -26.66
C ARG A 127 10.53 -10.43 -26.73
N HIS A 128 9.70 -11.02 -27.58
CA HIS A 128 9.74 -12.43 -27.96
C HIS A 128 9.87 -12.48 -29.49
N GLY A 129 11.11 -12.64 -29.96
CA GLY A 129 11.48 -12.33 -31.34
C GLY A 129 11.25 -10.85 -31.63
N ASP A 130 10.56 -10.56 -32.74
CA ASP A 130 10.22 -9.18 -33.10
C ASP A 130 8.99 -8.64 -32.39
N ARG A 131 8.26 -9.47 -31.63
CA ARG A 131 7.00 -9.08 -30.99
C ARG A 131 7.25 -8.42 -29.64
N ARG A 132 6.61 -7.28 -29.39
CA ARG A 132 6.62 -6.55 -28.13
C ARG A 132 5.63 -7.18 -27.17
N VAL A 133 6.07 -7.49 -25.96
CA VAL A 133 5.28 -8.26 -25.01
C VAL A 133 4.95 -7.45 -23.77
N GLU A 134 3.65 -7.34 -23.47
CA GLU A 134 3.14 -6.90 -22.16
C GLU A 134 2.83 -8.14 -21.30
N CYS A 135 3.27 -8.14 -20.05
CA CYS A 135 3.06 -9.24 -19.13
C CYS A 135 2.46 -8.74 -17.80
N LYS A 136 1.25 -9.20 -17.47
CA LYS A 136 0.59 -8.86 -16.21
C LYS A 136 0.42 -10.08 -15.32
N GLY A 137 0.95 -9.98 -14.10
CA GLY A 137 0.69 -10.95 -13.04
C GLY A 137 -0.41 -10.48 -12.08
N THR A 138 -1.28 -11.38 -11.65
CA THR A 138 -2.21 -11.16 -10.53
C THR A 138 -2.29 -12.37 -9.62
N SER A 139 -2.71 -12.15 -8.37
CA SER A 139 -3.22 -13.22 -7.51
C SER A 139 -4.75 -13.28 -7.59
N MET A 140 -5.30 -14.49 -7.48
CA MET A 140 -6.73 -14.67 -7.27
C MET A 140 -7.11 -14.18 -5.87
N ALA A 141 -8.29 -13.57 -5.72
CA ALA A 141 -8.77 -13.06 -4.43
C ALA A 141 -10.25 -13.36 -4.25
N PHE A 142 -10.66 -13.65 -3.02
CA PHE A 142 -12.05 -13.84 -2.64
C PHE A 142 -12.68 -12.48 -2.31
N CYS A 143 -13.76 -12.13 -3.00
CA CYS A 143 -14.56 -10.95 -2.71
C CYS A 143 -15.71 -11.32 -1.77
N SER A 144 -15.59 -11.00 -0.48
CA SER A 144 -16.62 -11.31 0.53
C SER A 144 -17.97 -10.67 0.20
N ALA A 145 -17.99 -9.42 -0.28
CA ALA A 145 -19.23 -8.71 -0.62
C ALA A 145 -20.03 -9.39 -1.75
N HIS A 146 -19.35 -10.09 -2.66
CA HIS A 146 -19.98 -10.78 -3.79
C HIS A 146 -19.95 -12.30 -3.63
N HIS A 147 -19.42 -12.81 -2.51
CA HIS A 147 -19.21 -14.22 -2.21
C HIS A 147 -18.64 -14.99 -3.41
N ARG A 148 -17.54 -14.51 -4.00
CA ARG A 148 -16.91 -15.15 -5.17
C ARG A 148 -15.44 -14.79 -5.31
N TRP A 149 -14.67 -15.72 -5.86
CA TRP A 149 -13.30 -15.48 -6.31
C TRP A 149 -13.24 -14.65 -7.59
N PHE A 150 -12.16 -13.91 -7.76
CA PHE A 150 -11.87 -13.17 -8.98
C PHE A 150 -10.37 -13.00 -9.22
N ALA A 151 -10.03 -12.71 -10.47
CA ALA A 151 -8.72 -12.26 -10.92
C ALA A 151 -8.87 -10.92 -11.64
N ASP A 152 -7.96 -9.98 -11.38
CA ASP A 152 -7.99 -8.63 -11.95
C ASP A 152 -6.59 -8.21 -12.38
N TRP A 153 -6.35 -8.23 -13.69
CA TRP A 153 -5.16 -7.66 -14.29
C TRP A 153 -5.47 -6.24 -14.71
N SER A 154 -4.82 -5.27 -14.09
CA SER A 154 -5.11 -3.85 -14.28
C SER A 154 -3.95 -3.09 -14.93
N GLY A 155 -4.29 -1.98 -15.57
CA GLY A 155 -3.32 -1.06 -16.17
C GLY A 155 -2.81 -1.51 -17.53
N ILE A 156 -3.65 -2.19 -18.31
CA ILE A 156 -3.31 -2.70 -19.64
C ILE A 156 -3.71 -1.68 -20.70
N LYS A 157 -2.78 -1.25 -21.54
CA LYS A 157 -2.98 -0.15 -22.49
C LYS A 157 -3.29 -0.66 -23.91
N PHE A 158 -4.39 -1.39 -24.09
CA PHE A 158 -4.78 -1.97 -25.39
C PHE A 158 -4.83 -0.94 -26.54
N LYS A 159 -5.32 0.27 -26.26
CA LYS A 159 -5.55 1.31 -27.29
C LYS A 159 -4.29 2.06 -27.76
N GLN A 160 -3.13 1.82 -27.15
CA GLN A 160 -1.91 2.59 -27.46
C GLN A 160 -0.98 1.88 -28.45
N ALA A 161 -1.33 0.65 -28.90
CA ALA A 161 -0.52 -0.16 -29.83
C ALA A 161 0.96 -0.31 -29.39
N ILE A 162 1.20 -0.32 -28.07
CA ILE A 162 2.54 -0.36 -27.48
C ILE A 162 3.10 -1.78 -27.31
N PHE A 163 2.24 -2.80 -27.43
CA PHE A 163 2.61 -4.21 -27.41
C PHE A 163 1.85 -4.97 -28.50
N ASP A 164 2.41 -6.11 -28.92
CA ASP A 164 1.86 -7.00 -29.93
C ASP A 164 1.24 -8.26 -29.29
N ASP A 165 1.78 -8.70 -28.14
CA ASP A 165 1.23 -9.81 -27.35
C ASP A 165 1.00 -9.39 -25.90
N LEU A 166 -0.06 -9.94 -25.30
CA LEU A 166 -0.35 -9.83 -23.89
C LEU A 166 -0.31 -11.21 -23.24
N PHE A 167 0.49 -11.36 -22.19
CA PHE A 167 0.46 -12.54 -21.33
C PHE A 167 -0.11 -12.19 -19.97
N LEU A 168 -1.10 -12.98 -19.55
CA LEU A 168 -1.69 -12.94 -18.23
C LEU A 168 -1.14 -14.10 -17.41
N VAL A 169 -0.50 -13.77 -16.30
CA VAL A 169 -0.01 -14.76 -15.34
C VAL A 169 -0.95 -14.78 -14.13
N LEU A 170 -1.66 -15.88 -13.94
CA LEU A 170 -2.58 -16.09 -12.82
C LEU A 170 -1.87 -16.88 -11.72
N HIS A 171 -1.63 -16.24 -10.58
CA HIS A 171 -1.24 -16.94 -9.37
C HIS A 171 -2.50 -17.30 -8.57
N SER A 172 -2.79 -18.59 -8.45
CA SER A 172 -3.85 -19.16 -7.62
C SER A 172 -3.23 -20.05 -6.53
N PRO A 173 -3.94 -20.44 -5.46
CA PRO A 173 -3.35 -21.25 -4.41
C PRO A 173 -2.69 -22.54 -4.94
N GLY A 174 -1.38 -22.67 -4.78
CA GLY A 174 -0.62 -23.83 -5.25
C GLY A 174 -0.25 -23.83 -6.74
N TRP A 175 -0.68 -22.83 -7.53
CA TRP A 175 -0.55 -22.85 -8.99
C TRP A 175 -0.23 -21.48 -9.61
N VAL A 176 0.55 -21.50 -10.69
CA VAL A 176 0.80 -20.36 -11.57
C VAL A 176 0.46 -20.76 -13.00
N ASP A 177 -0.50 -20.08 -13.60
CA ASP A 177 -0.93 -20.28 -14.99
C ASP A 177 -0.41 -19.15 -15.88
N VAL A 178 0.09 -19.49 -17.06
CA VAL A 178 0.52 -18.53 -18.09
C VAL A 178 -0.43 -18.64 -19.27
N VAL A 179 -1.14 -17.54 -19.55
CA VAL A 179 -2.15 -17.47 -20.62
C VAL A 179 -1.74 -16.37 -21.61
N ARG A 180 -1.66 -16.71 -22.89
CA ARG A 180 -1.62 -15.75 -23.98
C ARG A 180 -3.04 -15.22 -24.20
N HIS A 181 -3.20 -13.91 -24.13
CA HIS A 181 -4.50 -13.25 -24.22
C HIS A 181 -4.76 -12.72 -25.62
N ASP A 182 -6.00 -12.83 -26.10
CA ASP A 182 -6.41 -12.42 -27.46
C ASP A 182 -6.64 -10.90 -27.63
N GLY A 183 -6.68 -10.17 -26.52
CA GLY A 183 -6.90 -8.73 -26.48
C GLY A 183 -8.36 -8.29 -26.37
N ALA A 184 -9.30 -9.24 -26.34
CA ALA A 184 -10.74 -8.97 -26.27
C ALA A 184 -11.42 -9.62 -25.06
N ALA A 185 -11.02 -10.83 -24.68
CA ALA A 185 -11.67 -11.59 -23.62
C ALA A 185 -11.69 -10.84 -22.29
N ALA A 186 -12.88 -10.73 -21.67
CA ALA A 186 -13.08 -10.16 -20.33
C ALA A 186 -12.44 -8.77 -20.09
N VAL A 187 -12.24 -7.98 -21.15
CA VAL A 187 -11.75 -6.60 -21.06
C VAL A 187 -12.88 -5.70 -20.55
N ALA A 188 -12.63 -4.96 -19.47
CA ALA A 188 -13.58 -3.98 -18.96
C ALA A 188 -13.56 -2.72 -19.84
N GLU A 189 -14.67 -2.42 -20.52
CA GLU A 189 -14.79 -1.30 -21.46
C GLU A 189 -15.21 0.04 -20.82
N ALA A 190 -15.77 0.02 -19.61
CA ALA A 190 -16.37 1.21 -19.00
C ALA A 190 -15.45 1.96 -18.02
N GLY A 191 -15.26 3.27 -18.25
CA GLY A 191 -14.77 4.25 -17.25
C GLY A 191 -13.88 5.36 -17.81
N VAL A 192 -14.11 6.62 -17.38
CA VAL A 192 -13.32 7.83 -17.75
C VAL A 192 -11.82 7.72 -17.40
N ARG A 193 -11.46 6.83 -16.47
CA ARG A 193 -10.06 6.60 -16.03
C ARG A 193 -9.21 5.80 -17.02
N THR A 194 -9.82 5.12 -17.99
CA THR A 194 -9.18 4.07 -18.82
C THR A 194 -8.13 4.60 -19.80
N ALA A 195 -8.25 5.85 -20.29
CA ALA A 195 -7.33 6.39 -21.29
C ALA A 195 -5.90 6.63 -20.75
N PHE A 196 -5.78 7.08 -19.50
CA PHE A 196 -4.48 7.37 -18.86
C PHE A 196 -3.97 6.24 -17.96
N VAL A 197 -4.88 5.46 -17.33
CA VAL A 197 -4.52 4.42 -16.36
C VAL A 197 -4.39 3.04 -17.03
N GLY A 198 -5.00 2.84 -18.20
CA GLY A 198 -5.17 1.54 -18.84
C GLY A 198 -6.50 0.87 -18.47
N GLN A 199 -6.86 -0.17 -19.22
CA GLN A 199 -8.01 -1.04 -18.99
C GLN A 199 -7.65 -2.18 -18.04
N SER A 200 -8.65 -2.95 -17.62
CA SER A 200 -8.48 -4.18 -16.85
C SER A 200 -9.04 -5.38 -17.59
N VAL A 201 -8.38 -6.53 -17.49
CA VAL A 201 -9.00 -7.84 -17.74
C VAL A 201 -9.45 -8.37 -16.39
N ARG A 202 -10.76 -8.61 -16.24
CA ARG A 202 -11.32 -9.06 -14.96
C ARG A 202 -12.26 -10.23 -15.14
N VAL A 203 -11.95 -11.32 -14.46
CA VAL A 203 -12.71 -12.57 -14.53
C VAL A 203 -13.15 -12.99 -13.14
N TYR A 204 -14.41 -13.36 -13.01
CA TYR A 204 -15.01 -13.83 -11.77
C TYR A 204 -15.30 -15.33 -11.85
N ALA A 205 -15.08 -16.05 -10.76
CA ALA A 205 -15.63 -17.38 -10.56
C ALA A 205 -17.16 -17.34 -10.40
N ALA A 206 -17.78 -18.51 -10.24
CA ALA A 206 -19.19 -18.60 -9.90
C ALA A 206 -19.47 -17.98 -8.52
N ARG A 207 -20.67 -17.42 -8.35
CA ARG A 207 -21.12 -16.92 -7.03
C ARG A 207 -21.34 -18.09 -6.09
N GLY A 208 -20.92 -17.96 -4.84
CA GLY A 208 -20.98 -19.01 -3.83
C GLY A 208 -19.81 -20.00 -3.85
N CYS A 209 -18.96 -19.98 -4.88
CA CYS A 209 -17.76 -20.82 -4.94
C CYS A 209 -16.74 -20.35 -3.91
N SER A 210 -16.56 -21.13 -2.84
CA SER A 210 -15.57 -20.90 -1.78
C SER A 210 -14.26 -21.63 -2.04
N ASP A 211 -14.28 -22.74 -2.78
CA ASP A 211 -13.09 -23.50 -3.15
C ASP A 211 -12.24 -22.75 -4.19
N ALA A 212 -11.00 -22.44 -3.83
CA ALA A 212 -10.07 -21.73 -4.70
C ALA A 212 -9.66 -22.54 -5.96
N ARG A 213 -9.56 -23.87 -5.85
CA ARG A 213 -9.18 -24.75 -6.97
C ARG A 213 -10.29 -24.80 -8.01
N GLU A 214 -11.54 -24.95 -7.56
CA GLU A 214 -12.71 -24.87 -8.45
C GLU A 214 -12.80 -23.49 -9.09
N ALA A 215 -12.66 -22.43 -8.30
CA ALA A 215 -12.67 -21.06 -8.79
C ALA A 215 -11.61 -20.79 -9.87
N ARG A 216 -10.38 -21.29 -9.69
CA ARG A 216 -9.30 -21.23 -10.69
C ARG A 216 -9.74 -21.86 -12.00
N GLN A 217 -10.30 -23.08 -11.96
CA GLN A 217 -10.76 -23.77 -13.16
C GLN A 217 -11.86 -22.99 -13.88
N VAL A 218 -12.81 -22.40 -13.14
CA VAL A 218 -13.87 -21.57 -13.72
C VAL A 218 -13.28 -20.31 -14.38
N ILE A 219 -12.31 -19.65 -13.74
CA ILE A 219 -11.65 -18.47 -14.29
C ILE A 219 -10.89 -18.81 -15.58
N LEU A 220 -10.10 -19.89 -15.58
CA LEU A 220 -9.37 -20.34 -16.76
C LEU A 220 -10.33 -20.72 -17.89
N ARG A 221 -11.40 -21.47 -17.60
CA ARG A 221 -12.41 -21.84 -18.59
C ARG A 221 -13.04 -20.62 -19.25
N LYS A 222 -13.35 -19.57 -18.47
CA LYS A 222 -13.89 -18.30 -19.00
C LYS A 222 -12.91 -17.55 -19.88
N LEU A 223 -11.61 -17.60 -19.58
CA LEU A 223 -10.58 -17.02 -20.45
C LEU A 223 -10.44 -17.82 -21.75
N LEU A 224 -10.43 -19.15 -21.65
CA LEU A 224 -10.19 -20.09 -22.74
C LEU A 224 -11.47 -20.53 -23.48
N THR A 225 -12.57 -19.79 -23.33
CA THR A 225 -13.84 -20.13 -24.01
C THR A 225 -13.67 -19.98 -25.52
N SER A 226 -14.31 -20.85 -26.32
CA SER A 226 -14.14 -20.95 -27.77
C SER A 226 -14.49 -19.68 -28.57
N SER A 227 -15.20 -18.72 -27.99
CA SER A 227 -15.44 -17.39 -28.58
C SER A 227 -14.21 -16.48 -28.57
N HIS A 228 -13.12 -16.90 -27.92
CA HIS A 228 -11.89 -16.15 -27.70
C HIS A 228 -10.67 -16.97 -28.12
N ALA A 229 -9.64 -16.29 -28.61
CA ALA A 229 -8.40 -16.93 -29.05
C ALA A 229 -7.34 -17.01 -27.94
N CYS A 230 -7.77 -16.96 -26.67
CA CYS A 230 -6.83 -17.09 -25.55
C CYS A 230 -6.28 -18.52 -25.48
N GLU A 231 -5.00 -18.64 -25.19
CA GLU A 231 -4.29 -19.91 -25.15
C GLU A 231 -3.57 -20.07 -23.81
N GLN A 232 -3.73 -21.22 -23.17
CA GLN A 232 -2.97 -21.55 -21.96
C GLN A 232 -1.65 -22.22 -22.35
N LEU A 233 -0.54 -21.54 -22.08
CA LEU A 233 0.79 -22.03 -22.43
C LEU A 233 1.38 -22.96 -21.36
N ALA A 234 1.10 -22.69 -20.08
CA ALA A 234 1.58 -23.55 -19.01
C ALA A 234 0.71 -23.47 -17.75
N THR A 235 0.78 -24.54 -16.97
CA THR A 235 0.38 -24.62 -15.57
C THR A 235 1.59 -25.09 -14.77
N ARG A 236 2.00 -24.35 -13.74
CA ARG A 236 3.11 -24.72 -12.85
C ARG A 236 2.68 -24.73 -11.40
N ARG A 237 3.31 -25.59 -10.61
CA ARG A 237 3.19 -25.62 -9.15
C ARG A 237 3.89 -24.40 -8.54
N SER A 238 3.23 -23.67 -7.63
CA SER A 238 3.82 -22.48 -6.98
C SER A 238 5.00 -22.83 -6.06
N ASP A 239 5.07 -24.07 -5.57
CA ASP A 239 6.16 -24.65 -4.79
C ASP A 239 7.21 -25.40 -5.63
N SER A 240 7.17 -25.26 -6.96
CA SER A 240 8.18 -25.87 -7.82
C SER A 240 9.59 -25.31 -7.55
N GLY A 241 10.61 -26.16 -7.71
CA GLY A 241 12.02 -25.78 -7.49
C GLY A 241 12.44 -24.55 -8.28
N TYR A 242 11.98 -24.43 -9.53
CA TYR A 242 12.22 -23.23 -10.35
C TYR A 242 11.63 -21.96 -9.72
N ILE A 243 10.37 -21.99 -9.29
CA ILE A 243 9.73 -20.80 -8.69
C ILE A 243 10.46 -20.45 -7.39
N ALA A 244 10.83 -21.43 -6.57
CA ALA A 244 11.63 -21.21 -5.37
C ALA A 244 12.99 -20.55 -5.69
N GLU A 245 13.64 -20.96 -6.78
CA GLU A 245 14.89 -20.35 -7.25
C GLU A 245 14.68 -18.89 -7.67
N VAL A 246 13.68 -18.60 -8.50
CA VAL A 246 13.36 -17.23 -8.94
C VAL A 246 13.02 -16.33 -7.75
N VAL A 247 12.26 -16.85 -6.77
CA VAL A 247 11.97 -16.14 -5.52
C VAL A 247 13.26 -15.83 -4.77
N SER A 248 14.16 -16.81 -4.65
CA SER A 248 15.45 -16.64 -3.97
C SER A 248 16.34 -15.60 -4.69
N GLN A 249 16.38 -15.61 -6.01
CA GLN A 249 17.11 -14.61 -6.80
C GLN A 249 16.54 -13.20 -6.60
N GLU A 250 15.21 -13.03 -6.62
CA GLU A 250 14.57 -11.73 -6.39
C GLU A 250 14.73 -11.25 -4.94
N LEU A 251 14.76 -12.16 -3.97
CA LEU A 251 15.11 -11.84 -2.58
C LEU A 251 16.56 -11.36 -2.48
N GLY A 252 17.50 -12.06 -3.12
CA GLY A 252 18.92 -11.68 -3.16
C GLY A 252 19.16 -10.30 -3.78
N ARG A 253 18.50 -10.00 -4.90
CA ARG A 253 18.56 -8.68 -5.56
C ARG A 253 18.09 -7.53 -4.66
N GLU A 254 17.14 -7.77 -3.75
CA GLU A 254 16.60 -6.74 -2.85
C GLU A 254 17.29 -6.65 -1.51
N SER A 255 17.94 -7.71 -1.03
CA SER A 255 18.82 -7.64 0.15
C SER A 255 19.96 -6.62 -0.07
N CYS A 256 20.32 -6.34 -1.33
CA CYS A 256 21.24 -5.26 -1.69
C CYS A 256 20.62 -3.84 -1.63
N ARG A 257 19.29 -3.71 -1.52
CA ARG A 257 18.64 -2.39 -1.39
C ARG A 257 18.68 -1.97 0.08
N LEU A 258 19.26 -0.81 0.33
CA LEU A 258 19.46 -0.24 1.66
C LEU A 258 18.19 -0.29 2.52
N SER A 259 17.04 0.09 1.97
CA SER A 259 15.77 0.06 2.70
C SER A 259 15.37 -1.34 3.14
N THR A 260 15.50 -2.38 2.30
CA THR A 260 15.09 -3.74 2.65
C THR A 260 15.85 -4.25 3.88
N LYS A 261 17.16 -3.98 3.94
CA LYS A 261 18.01 -4.35 5.08
C LYS A 261 17.48 -3.82 6.41
N TRP A 262 17.02 -2.56 6.43
CA TRP A 262 16.51 -1.92 7.63
C TRP A 262 15.09 -2.34 8.04
N TYR A 263 14.29 -2.89 7.12
CA TYR A 263 12.93 -3.35 7.43
C TYR A 263 12.85 -4.86 7.71
N THR A 264 13.96 -5.59 7.68
CA THR A 264 13.99 -7.02 8.07
C THR A 264 13.53 -7.17 9.52
N GLY A 265 12.53 -8.03 9.75
CA GLY A 265 11.96 -8.25 11.09
C GLY A 265 11.01 -7.16 11.58
N ILE A 266 10.82 -6.06 10.84
CA ILE A 266 9.93 -4.97 11.24
C ILE A 266 8.46 -5.35 10.95
N PRO A 267 7.52 -5.10 11.88
CA PRO A 267 6.10 -5.37 11.67
C PRO A 267 5.57 -4.79 10.36
N PHE A 268 4.78 -5.56 9.60
CA PHE A 268 4.20 -5.18 8.30
C PHE A 268 5.19 -4.94 7.13
N ALA A 269 6.49 -5.21 7.30
CA ALA A 269 7.47 -5.07 6.22
C ALA A 269 7.16 -6.00 5.04
N GLY A 270 6.69 -7.21 5.32
CA GLY A 270 6.25 -8.19 4.31
C GLY A 270 4.87 -7.90 3.69
N CYS A 271 4.10 -6.96 4.25
CA CYS A 271 2.78 -6.64 3.72
C CYS A 271 2.88 -5.84 2.40
N SER A 272 1.89 -6.02 1.53
CA SER A 272 1.70 -5.12 0.38
C SER A 272 1.44 -3.68 0.87
N PRO A 273 1.71 -2.65 0.05
CA PRO A 273 1.48 -1.25 0.45
C PRO A 273 0.03 -1.00 0.89
N SER A 274 -0.95 -1.61 0.21
CA SER A 274 -2.36 -1.50 0.56
C SER A 274 -2.70 -2.19 1.87
N SER A 275 -2.22 -3.42 2.10
CA SER A 275 -2.46 -4.15 3.35
C SER A 275 -1.77 -3.46 4.53
N ARG A 276 -0.53 -3.00 4.35
CA ARG A 276 0.18 -2.20 5.36
C ARG A 276 -0.58 -0.90 5.65
N GLY A 277 -1.04 -0.19 4.62
CA GLY A 277 -1.83 1.02 4.79
C GLY A 277 -3.09 0.81 5.64
N LEU A 278 -3.84 -0.26 5.39
CA LEU A 278 -5.04 -0.60 6.17
C LEU A 278 -4.71 -0.94 7.62
N ARG A 279 -3.64 -1.70 7.87
CA ARG A 279 -3.20 -2.03 9.24
C ARG A 279 -2.73 -0.78 9.99
N LEU A 280 -1.95 0.08 9.35
CA LEU A 280 -1.51 1.36 9.93
C LEU A 280 -2.68 2.31 10.16
N GLN A 281 -3.72 2.29 9.33
CA GLN A 281 -4.95 3.06 9.52
C GLN A 281 -5.72 2.61 10.77
N LYS A 282 -5.90 1.29 10.96
CA LYS A 282 -6.49 0.75 12.19
C LYS A 282 -5.70 1.17 13.43
N LEU A 283 -4.37 1.09 13.36
CA LEU A 283 -3.49 1.51 14.43
C LEU A 283 -3.63 3.01 14.74
N ALA A 284 -3.66 3.85 13.70
CA ALA A 284 -3.87 5.29 13.83
C ALA A 284 -5.24 5.63 14.43
N PHE A 285 -6.30 4.93 14.02
CA PHE A 285 -7.63 5.09 14.58
C PHE A 285 -7.66 4.78 16.08
N ALA A 286 -7.10 3.65 16.51
CA ALA A 286 -7.03 3.27 17.93
C ALA A 286 -6.22 4.29 18.75
N ILE A 287 -5.11 4.80 18.19
CA ILE A 287 -4.32 5.84 18.85
C ILE A 287 -5.11 7.15 18.96
N ASP A 288 -5.87 7.49 17.93
CA ASP A 288 -6.69 8.70 17.94
C ASP A 288 -7.79 8.62 19.02
N GLN A 289 -8.39 7.45 19.21
CA GLN A 289 -9.32 7.17 20.32
C GLN A 289 -8.65 7.36 21.69
N LEU A 290 -7.44 6.85 21.86
CA LEU A 290 -6.66 7.04 23.10
C LEU A 290 -6.32 8.51 23.36
N CYS A 291 -6.04 9.28 22.31
CA CYS A 291 -5.73 10.71 22.42
C CYS A 291 -6.98 11.56 22.70
N HIS A 292 -8.18 11.05 22.42
CA HIS A 292 -9.44 11.78 22.52
C HIS A 292 -10.54 10.96 23.20
N PRO A 293 -10.37 10.56 24.47
CA PRO A 293 -11.28 9.63 25.16
C PRO A 293 -12.70 10.17 25.35
N GLY A 294 -12.91 11.49 25.29
CA GLY A 294 -14.22 12.12 25.35
C GLY A 294 -14.93 12.27 23.99
N CYS A 295 -14.26 11.94 22.88
CA CYS A 295 -14.84 12.06 21.55
C CYS A 295 -15.58 10.78 21.14
N ARG A 296 -16.68 10.94 20.40
CA ARG A 296 -17.33 9.82 19.70
C ARG A 296 -16.61 9.56 18.40
N PHE A 297 -16.42 8.28 18.06
CA PHE A 297 -15.74 7.86 16.84
C PHE A 297 -16.68 7.07 15.95
N HIS A 298 -16.69 7.40 14.66
CA HIS A 298 -17.50 6.70 13.65
C HIS A 298 -16.66 6.42 12.41
N THR A 299 -16.66 5.17 11.97
CA THR A 299 -15.98 4.73 10.72
C THR A 299 -16.95 4.66 9.54
N GLU A 300 -18.25 4.82 9.79
CA GLU A 300 -19.27 4.84 8.75
C GLU A 300 -19.26 6.18 8.03
N VAL A 301 -18.76 6.16 6.80
CA VAL A 301 -18.91 7.29 5.88
C VAL A 301 -20.26 7.16 5.19
N ASP A 302 -21.33 7.58 5.87
CA ASP A 302 -22.64 7.81 5.25
C ASP A 302 -22.54 9.01 4.30
N SER A 303 -21.90 8.78 3.16
CA SER A 303 -21.86 9.74 2.06
C SER A 303 -23.16 9.61 1.25
N LEU A 304 -24.27 9.98 1.87
CA LEU A 304 -25.49 10.36 1.15
C LEU A 304 -25.27 11.75 0.52
N GLU A 305 -24.45 11.82 -0.53
CA GLU A 305 -24.55 12.93 -1.46
C GLU A 305 -25.80 12.73 -2.33
N ILE A 306 -26.83 13.52 -2.08
CA ILE A 306 -27.96 13.71 -2.99
C ILE A 306 -27.40 14.47 -4.21
N VAL A 307 -26.87 13.74 -5.18
CA VAL A 307 -26.72 14.28 -6.54
C VAL A 307 -28.04 13.98 -7.25
N GLY A 308 -28.66 15.04 -7.78
CA GLY A 308 -30.00 15.03 -8.32
C GLY A 308 -30.33 13.81 -9.19
N ALA A 309 -31.52 13.28 -8.94
CA ALA A 309 -32.29 12.32 -9.74
C ALA A 309 -31.56 11.06 -10.26
N LEU A 310 -32.01 9.91 -9.73
CA LEU A 310 -31.85 8.52 -10.20
C LEU A 310 -30.56 7.78 -9.76
N ARG A 311 -30.80 6.79 -8.89
CA ARG A 311 -29.93 5.71 -8.35
C ARG A 311 -29.04 6.10 -7.17
N GLN A 312 -29.55 5.80 -5.98
CA GLN A 312 -28.77 5.65 -4.73
C GLN A 312 -27.74 4.51 -4.90
N GLN A 313 -26.54 4.84 -5.40
CA GLN A 313 -25.40 3.93 -5.29
C GLN A 313 -24.65 4.21 -3.99
N ARG A 314 -24.69 3.24 -3.06
CA ARG A 314 -23.74 3.18 -1.94
C ARG A 314 -22.32 3.26 -2.52
N ARG A 315 -21.63 4.38 -2.33
CA ARG A 315 -20.22 4.52 -2.71
C ARG A 315 -19.39 3.66 -1.74
N GLY A 316 -18.45 2.87 -2.25
CA GLY A 316 -17.55 2.09 -1.39
C GLY A 316 -16.73 2.99 -0.46
N ALA A 317 -16.39 2.50 0.73
CA ALA A 317 -15.71 3.23 1.82
C ALA A 317 -14.49 4.07 1.38
N HIS A 318 -13.78 3.67 0.32
CA HIS A 318 -12.63 4.39 -0.23
C HIS A 318 -12.95 5.67 -1.03
N ARG A 319 -14.24 6.05 -1.13
CA ARG A 319 -14.69 7.33 -1.71
C ARG A 319 -15.30 8.27 -0.67
N GLY A 320 -15.25 7.89 0.61
CA GLY A 320 -15.59 8.79 1.71
C GLY A 320 -14.73 10.04 1.71
N SER A 321 -15.27 11.11 2.28
CA SER A 321 -14.56 12.38 2.36
C SER A 321 -13.38 12.32 3.35
N ALA A 322 -13.49 11.45 4.36
CA ALA A 322 -12.51 11.15 5.39
C ALA A 322 -12.50 9.65 5.75
N ASP A 323 -11.47 9.20 6.46
CA ASP A 323 -11.30 7.80 6.90
C ASP A 323 -12.10 7.49 8.17
N TRP A 324 -12.29 8.47 9.07
CA TRP A 324 -13.22 8.40 10.22
C TRP A 324 -13.66 9.78 10.70
N TRP A 325 -14.66 9.80 11.57
CA TRP A 325 -15.11 10.97 12.33
C TRP A 325 -14.65 10.89 13.78
N ARG A 326 -14.22 12.02 14.33
CA ARG A 326 -13.88 12.23 15.74
C ARG A 326 -14.68 13.42 16.28
N GLY A 327 -15.80 13.13 16.92
CA GLY A 327 -16.84 14.13 17.19
C GLY A 327 -17.33 14.73 15.88
N ASN A 328 -17.15 16.04 15.71
CA ASN A 328 -17.49 16.76 14.48
C ASN A 328 -16.30 16.97 13.53
N VAL A 329 -15.15 16.34 13.80
CA VAL A 329 -13.93 16.47 12.99
C VAL A 329 -13.82 15.28 12.04
N ARG A 330 -13.72 15.55 10.73
CA ARG A 330 -13.44 14.54 9.70
C ARG A 330 -11.93 14.34 9.58
N VAL A 331 -11.46 13.13 9.84
CA VAL A 331 -10.04 12.79 9.86
C VAL A 331 -9.67 11.92 8.67
N GLU A 332 -8.76 12.41 7.83
CA GLU A 332 -8.12 11.64 6.75
C GLU A 332 -6.78 11.09 7.24
N PHE A 333 -6.51 9.82 6.94
CA PHE A 333 -5.23 9.19 7.22
C PHE A 333 -4.48 8.82 5.94
N LYS A 334 -3.19 9.11 5.93
CA LYS A 334 -2.28 8.68 4.88
C LYS A 334 -1.01 8.13 5.50
N SER A 335 -0.57 6.98 5.01
CA SER A 335 0.69 6.37 5.45
C SER A 335 1.74 6.36 4.35
N SER A 336 2.99 6.41 4.76
CA SER A 336 4.15 6.21 3.89
C SER A 336 5.24 5.48 4.67
N SER A 337 5.94 4.56 3.99
CA SER A 337 7.21 4.03 4.48
C SER A 337 8.31 5.06 4.26
N LEU A 338 9.26 5.19 5.20
CA LEU A 338 10.53 5.88 4.94
C LEU A 338 11.36 4.99 4.02
N SER A 339 11.61 5.44 2.79
CA SER A 339 12.23 4.63 1.73
C SER A 339 13.47 5.32 1.13
N TRP A 340 14.48 4.53 0.73
CA TRP A 340 15.67 5.06 0.09
C TRP A 340 15.43 5.31 -1.41
N ASP A 341 15.58 6.56 -1.83
CA ASP A 341 15.60 6.97 -3.24
C ASP A 341 17.03 6.76 -3.77
N VAL A 342 17.24 5.68 -4.52
CA VAL A 342 18.56 5.31 -5.06
C VAL A 342 19.10 6.38 -6.01
N HIS A 343 18.23 7.00 -6.81
CA HIS A 343 18.64 7.95 -7.84
C HIS A 343 19.06 9.29 -7.23
N ARG A 344 18.32 9.74 -6.22
CA ARG A 344 18.63 10.98 -5.49
C ARG A 344 19.49 10.75 -4.26
N ARG A 345 19.91 9.50 -4.03
CA ARG A 345 20.72 9.02 -2.92
C ARG A 345 20.25 9.60 -1.59
N ARG A 346 18.94 9.50 -1.29
CA ARG A 346 18.36 10.09 -0.06
C ARG A 346 17.13 9.36 0.41
N TRP A 347 16.82 9.42 1.69
CA TRP A 347 15.54 8.91 2.21
C TRP A 347 14.36 9.82 1.82
N ARG A 348 13.19 9.22 1.59
CA ARG A 348 11.95 9.93 1.28
C ARG A 348 10.74 9.31 1.97
N ALA A 349 9.82 10.16 2.38
CA ALA A 349 8.43 9.83 2.71
C ALA A 349 7.53 10.45 1.63
N HIS A 350 6.63 9.65 1.04
CA HIS A 350 5.73 10.07 -0.02
C HIS A 350 4.30 9.63 0.29
N PHE A 351 3.47 10.61 0.66
CA PHE A 351 2.04 10.42 0.87
C PHE A 351 1.32 10.84 -0.40
N ALA A 352 0.65 9.91 -1.06
CA ALA A 352 0.01 10.13 -2.35
C ALA A 352 -1.51 10.25 -2.22
N ARG A 353 -2.15 10.92 -3.19
CA ARG A 353 -3.60 11.04 -3.35
C ARG A 353 -4.29 11.71 -2.16
N VAL A 354 -3.67 12.75 -1.61
CA VAL A 354 -4.23 13.57 -0.53
C VAL A 354 -5.19 14.59 -1.14
N LYS A 355 -6.48 14.52 -0.80
CA LYS A 355 -7.51 15.40 -1.39
C LYS A 355 -7.68 16.66 -0.54
N PHE A 356 -6.76 17.61 -0.66
CA PHE A 356 -6.94 18.91 -0.02
C PHE A 356 -8.17 19.64 -0.60
N PRO A 357 -8.84 20.51 0.18
CA PRO A 357 -9.88 21.38 -0.33
C PRO A 357 -9.40 22.18 -1.54
N SER A 358 -10.15 22.12 -2.65
CA SER A 358 -9.85 22.90 -3.86
C SER A 358 -10.33 24.33 -3.68
N GLN A 359 -9.55 25.31 -4.13
CA GLN A 359 -9.97 26.72 -4.16
C GLN A 359 -10.90 27.04 -5.36
N VAL A 360 -10.93 26.17 -6.37
CA VAL A 360 -11.58 26.44 -7.68
C VAL A 360 -13.01 25.93 -7.72
N ARG A 361 -13.35 24.92 -6.92
CA ARG A 361 -14.72 24.46 -6.72
C ARG A 361 -14.98 24.41 -5.22
N PRO A 362 -16.02 25.10 -4.70
CA PRO A 362 -16.44 24.99 -3.31
C PRO A 362 -17.17 23.64 -3.10
N CYS A 363 -16.51 22.54 -3.47
CA CYS A 363 -16.87 21.24 -2.94
C CYS A 363 -16.20 21.17 -1.57
N THR A 364 -17.02 21.07 -0.53
CA THR A 364 -16.64 20.90 0.88
C THR A 364 -15.33 20.12 1.00
N ALA A 365 -14.34 20.69 1.71
CA ALA A 365 -13.09 20.00 2.05
C ALA A 365 -13.40 18.55 2.42
N SER A 366 -12.67 17.57 1.90
CA SER A 366 -13.09 16.18 2.14
C SER A 366 -12.88 15.80 3.62
N PHE A 367 -11.86 16.37 4.24
CA PHE A 367 -11.52 16.23 5.66
C PHE A 367 -11.24 17.59 6.30
N ASP A 368 -11.29 17.62 7.63
CA ASP A 368 -10.94 18.78 8.46
C ASP A 368 -9.52 18.63 9.04
N GLU A 369 -9.08 17.38 9.25
CA GLU A 369 -7.75 17.05 9.76
C GLU A 369 -7.08 15.96 8.91
N LEU A 370 -5.78 16.13 8.64
CA LEU A 370 -4.96 15.12 7.97
C LEU A 370 -3.90 14.56 8.93
N LEU A 371 -3.96 13.25 9.16
CA LEU A 371 -2.95 12.50 9.90
C LEU A 371 -2.03 11.74 8.95
N LEU A 372 -0.72 11.92 9.14
CA LEU A 372 0.32 11.24 8.40
C LEU A 372 0.98 10.17 9.27
N GLY A 373 0.85 8.90 8.87
CA GLY A 373 1.57 7.79 9.47
C GLY A 373 2.90 7.53 8.76
N LEU A 374 4.01 7.96 9.37
CA LEU A 374 5.35 7.68 8.87
C LEU A 374 5.85 6.37 9.48
N TYR A 375 5.79 5.31 8.66
CA TYR A 375 6.27 3.98 9.01
C TYR A 375 7.78 3.89 8.78
N THR A 376 8.53 3.55 9.81
CA THR A 376 10.01 3.54 9.82
C THR A 376 10.55 2.24 10.43
N PRO A 377 11.86 1.96 10.32
CA PRO A 377 12.48 0.86 11.07
C PRO A 377 12.36 0.98 12.60
N LEU A 378 12.19 2.19 13.14
CA LEU A 378 12.14 2.43 14.59
C LEU A 378 10.72 2.36 15.17
N GLY A 379 9.72 2.65 14.35
CA GLY A 379 8.34 2.78 14.80
C GLY A 379 7.43 3.47 13.79
N LEU A 380 6.18 3.67 14.22
CA LEU A 380 5.21 4.54 13.55
C LEU A 380 5.21 5.92 14.19
N TYR A 381 5.40 6.96 13.38
CA TYR A 381 5.23 8.34 13.81
C TYR A 381 3.91 8.88 13.25
N LEU A 382 2.99 9.30 14.11
CA LEU A 382 1.75 9.97 13.73
C LEU A 382 1.93 11.48 13.79
N VAL A 383 1.80 12.12 12.64
CA VAL A 383 2.01 13.56 12.48
C VAL A 383 0.73 14.20 11.96
N GLN A 384 0.19 15.17 12.70
CA GLN A 384 -0.88 16.05 12.22
C GLN A 384 -0.29 17.04 11.21
N HIS A 385 -0.82 17.03 10.00
CA HIS A 385 -0.34 17.88 8.91
C HIS A 385 -0.97 19.27 8.96
N ALA A 386 -0.16 20.31 8.75
CA ALA A 386 -0.59 21.70 8.83
C ALA A 386 -1.32 22.23 7.58
N GLY A 387 -1.73 21.36 6.65
CA GLY A 387 -2.51 21.73 5.48
C GLY A 387 -1.74 22.39 4.33
N VAL A 388 -0.45 22.70 4.46
CA VAL A 388 0.40 23.29 3.39
C VAL A 388 1.75 22.60 3.19
N ALA A 389 2.25 21.88 4.19
CA ALA A 389 3.61 21.35 4.20
C ALA A 389 3.87 20.31 3.09
N GLY A 390 4.96 20.46 2.33
CA GLY A 390 5.46 19.44 1.38
C GLY A 390 4.52 19.10 0.22
N GLN A 391 3.50 19.91 -0.05
CA GLN A 391 2.57 19.68 -1.16
C GLN A 391 3.25 19.93 -2.51
N SER A 392 3.14 18.95 -3.41
CA SER A 392 3.46 19.16 -4.83
C SER A 392 2.41 20.08 -5.45
N ARG A 393 2.83 21.24 -5.96
CA ARG A 393 2.02 22.15 -6.78
C ARG A 393 2.02 21.79 -8.27
N ALA A 394 2.82 20.80 -8.68
CA ALA A 394 2.99 20.42 -10.08
C ALA A 394 2.00 19.31 -10.50
N GLY A 395 1.23 19.57 -11.56
CA GLY A 395 0.42 18.58 -12.30
C GLY A 395 -1.04 19.01 -12.55
N ARG A 396 -1.57 18.82 -13.77
CA ARG A 396 -2.96 19.14 -14.17
C ARG A 396 -4.04 18.23 -13.54
N GLY A 397 -3.67 17.22 -12.75
CA GLY A 397 -4.57 16.20 -12.19
C GLY A 397 -5.03 16.44 -10.75
N THR A 398 -4.69 17.57 -10.15
CA THR A 398 -4.79 17.84 -8.70
C THR A 398 -6.21 17.72 -8.13
N ASP A 399 -7.23 18.18 -8.85
CA ASP A 399 -8.60 18.17 -8.33
C ASP A 399 -9.26 16.78 -8.31
N THR A 400 -8.86 15.87 -9.21
CA THR A 400 -9.48 14.52 -9.33
C THR A 400 -8.62 13.39 -8.78
N LEU A 401 -7.29 13.52 -8.81
CA LEU A 401 -6.35 12.47 -8.38
C LEU A 401 -5.76 12.72 -6.98
N GLY A 402 -5.91 13.95 -6.46
CA GLY A 402 -5.34 14.39 -5.19
C GLY A 402 -3.87 14.80 -5.30
N HIS A 403 -3.38 15.47 -4.26
CA HIS A 403 -2.03 15.97 -4.13
C HIS A 403 -1.06 14.91 -3.59
N SER A 404 0.24 15.19 -3.73
CA SER A 404 1.30 14.43 -3.06
C SER A 404 1.95 15.30 -2.00
N VAL A 405 2.16 14.75 -0.81
CA VAL A 405 3.02 15.32 0.23
C VAL A 405 4.33 14.55 0.23
N MET A 406 5.44 15.23 0.01
CA MET A 406 6.78 14.63 -0.03
C MET A 406 7.74 15.32 0.93
N VAL A 407 8.45 14.53 1.72
CA VAL A 407 9.51 15.02 2.62
C VAL A 407 10.75 14.16 2.44
N TYR A 408 11.91 14.81 2.39
CA TYR A 408 13.19 14.16 2.08
C TYR A 408 14.17 14.29 3.25
N GLY A 409 14.92 13.23 3.52
CA GLY A 409 16.11 13.27 4.35
C GLY A 409 17.30 13.97 3.66
N PRO A 410 18.48 13.96 4.29
CA PRO A 410 19.71 14.43 3.67
C PRO A 410 20.11 13.54 2.49
N THR A 411 20.83 14.11 1.55
CA THR A 411 21.53 13.35 0.51
C THR A 411 22.69 12.59 1.15
N ASP A 412 22.92 11.37 0.69
CA ASP A 412 23.97 10.45 1.10
C ASP A 412 23.94 9.92 2.53
N GLU A 413 22.95 10.33 3.32
CA GLU A 413 22.72 9.78 4.65
C GLU A 413 22.07 8.39 4.57
N LYS A 414 22.87 7.34 4.74
CA LYS A 414 22.40 5.95 4.64
C LYS A 414 21.72 5.45 5.92
N CYS A 415 21.90 6.11 7.05
CA CYS A 415 21.25 5.80 8.32
C CYS A 415 19.80 6.32 8.33
N PRO A 416 18.78 5.45 8.39
CA PRO A 416 17.39 5.88 8.42
C PRO A 416 17.05 6.71 9.65
N GLU A 417 17.71 6.47 10.79
CA GLU A 417 17.52 7.22 12.03
C GLU A 417 17.95 8.68 11.87
N ALA A 418 19.16 8.92 11.37
CA ALA A 418 19.68 10.25 11.10
C ALA A 418 18.81 10.99 10.05
N ALA A 419 18.40 10.27 9.00
CA ALA A 419 17.52 10.84 7.98
C ALA A 419 16.12 11.16 8.51
N LEU A 420 15.59 10.34 9.42
CA LEU A 420 14.28 10.53 10.05
C LEU A 420 14.26 11.79 10.92
N VAL A 421 15.32 12.06 11.68
CA VAL A 421 15.44 13.30 12.47
C VAL A 421 15.23 14.52 11.57
N VAL A 422 15.88 14.54 10.41
CA VAL A 422 15.75 15.63 9.43
C VAL A 422 14.36 15.69 8.81
N VAL A 423 13.75 14.53 8.50
CA VAL A 423 12.37 14.46 7.97
C VAL A 423 11.37 15.03 8.98
N LEU A 424 11.47 14.64 10.26
CA LEU A 424 10.59 15.14 11.31
C LEU A 424 10.80 16.63 11.57
N ALA A 425 12.06 17.10 11.59
CA ALA A 425 12.37 18.52 11.73
C ALA A 425 11.73 19.36 10.60
N LYS A 426 11.82 18.90 9.35
CA LYS A 426 11.18 19.59 8.20
C LYS A 426 9.66 19.65 8.33
N LEU A 427 9.03 18.56 8.79
CA LEU A 427 7.59 18.55 9.05
C LEU A 427 7.21 19.56 10.13
N GLN A 428 7.94 19.58 11.25
CA GLN A 428 7.71 20.51 12.36
C GLN A 428 7.93 21.97 11.98
N GLN A 429 9.00 22.28 11.25
CA GLN A 429 9.28 23.62 10.72
C GLN A 429 8.17 24.10 9.78
N SER A 430 7.47 23.18 9.13
CA SER A 430 6.32 23.49 8.27
C SER A 430 4.99 23.56 9.04
N GLY A 431 5.02 23.59 10.37
CA GLY A 431 3.86 23.70 11.25
C GLY A 431 3.19 22.37 11.61
N CYS A 432 3.66 21.23 11.08
CA CYS A 432 3.08 19.93 11.43
C CYS A 432 3.38 19.56 12.89
N LYS A 433 2.44 18.86 13.54
CA LYS A 433 2.58 18.45 14.94
C LYS A 433 2.80 16.94 15.03
N LEU A 434 3.93 16.51 15.61
CA LEU A 434 4.11 15.11 15.99
C LEU A 434 3.19 14.81 17.19
N LEU A 435 2.25 13.90 17.01
CA LEU A 435 1.26 13.52 18.03
C LEU A 435 1.78 12.35 18.87
N VAL A 436 2.16 11.26 18.19
CA VAL A 436 2.47 9.97 18.82
C VAL A 436 3.63 9.31 18.11
N PHE A 437 4.49 8.64 18.89
CA PHE A 437 5.47 7.68 18.42
C PHE A 437 5.13 6.29 18.97
N VAL A 438 4.92 5.33 18.09
CA VAL A 438 4.70 3.92 18.45
C VAL A 438 5.97 3.15 18.15
N LYS A 439 6.63 2.67 19.19
CA LYS A 439 7.78 1.78 19.06
C LYS A 439 7.29 0.36 18.73
N TRP A 440 7.95 -0.28 17.77
CA TRP A 440 7.69 -1.67 17.39
C TRP A 440 7.88 -2.67 18.52
#